data_AF-A0A1Q2YTV8-F1
#
_entry.id   AF-A0A1Q2YTV8-F1
#
_cell.length_a   1.000
_cell.length_b   1.000
_cell.length_c   1.000
_cell.angle_alpha   90.00
_cell.angle_beta   90.00
_cell.angle_gamma   90.00
#
_symmetry.space_group_name_H-M   'P 1'
#
loop_
_entity.id
_entity.type
_entity.pdbx_description
1 polymer ?
#
loop_
_entity_poly.entity_id
_entity_poly.type
_entity_poly.pdbx_seq_one_letter_code
_entity_poly.pdbx_strand_id
1 'polypeptide(L)'
;MSIGQQDVTEPGDGLRRFLKSLADIRRHKPSTAPGLRHFLDRAGPLLRSSAEGLPEAPPQPARSPLAPARLLQVLSALREPLRQAPPLRPPLNVWSVAGLKRDELRNAAVLAWFLDPHGSHGFGAAVLEAFLEEVARITPNWPDLGLDLLRVSVQTEEWPLGSETDRVDIAIDGPDFTLFIEVKIDAPEGPEQLRRYSDLARRKAHAFGRKHGCVVYLGPRPPRLPPPEIAVITWRNVAAILSALPRNNTSSSLAHQFARHVRAFF
;
A
#
# COMPACT_ATOMS: atom_id res chain seq x y z
N MET A 1 26.28 -33.54 -40.19
CA MET A 1 25.85 -33.64 -38.77
C MET A 1 27.07 -33.40 -37.89
N SER A 2 27.13 -32.30 -37.17
CA SER A 2 27.08 -32.32 -35.69
C SER A 2 27.18 -30.89 -35.17
N ILE A 3 26.37 -30.63 -34.16
CA ILE A 3 26.03 -29.33 -33.60
C ILE A 3 27.11 -28.97 -32.57
N GLY A 4 27.67 -27.76 -32.66
CA GLY A 4 28.57 -27.21 -31.64
C GLY A 4 27.80 -26.88 -30.37
N GLN A 5 28.11 -27.58 -29.27
CA GLN A 5 27.65 -27.26 -27.92
C GLN A 5 28.31 -25.94 -27.47
N GLN A 6 27.49 -24.96 -27.07
CA GLN A 6 27.93 -23.79 -26.32
C GLN A 6 28.08 -24.19 -24.85
N ASP A 7 29.28 -24.00 -24.29
CA ASP A 7 29.57 -24.21 -22.88
C ASP A 7 29.16 -22.95 -22.11
N VAL A 8 28.21 -23.11 -21.19
CA VAL A 8 27.67 -22.06 -20.33
C VAL A 8 28.65 -21.88 -19.17
N THR A 9 29.33 -20.73 -19.11
CA THR A 9 30.24 -20.39 -18.01
C THR A 9 29.45 -20.13 -16.72
N GLU A 10 29.67 -20.96 -15.71
CA GLU A 10 29.15 -20.77 -14.36
C GLU A 10 29.60 -19.41 -13.76
N PRO A 11 28.77 -18.73 -12.95
CA PRO A 11 29.16 -17.49 -12.29
C PRO A 11 30.34 -17.75 -11.36
N GLY A 12 31.50 -17.17 -11.71
CA GLY A 12 32.76 -17.35 -11.02
C GLY A 12 32.66 -17.15 -9.50
N ASP A 13 33.39 -17.99 -8.78
CA ASP A 13 33.58 -18.06 -7.33
C ASP A 13 33.63 -16.73 -6.58
N GLY A 14 34.11 -15.66 -7.23
CA GLY A 14 34.16 -14.31 -6.68
C GLY A 14 32.79 -13.71 -6.35
N LEU A 15 31.78 -13.95 -7.20
CA LEU A 15 30.43 -13.43 -6.98
C LEU A 15 29.76 -14.13 -5.80
N ARG A 16 29.95 -15.46 -5.67
CA ARG A 16 29.44 -16.23 -4.52
C ARG A 16 30.08 -15.78 -3.20
N ARG A 17 31.40 -15.53 -3.19
CA ARG A 17 32.12 -15.01 -2.01
C ARG A 17 31.66 -13.60 -1.62
N PHE A 18 31.44 -12.73 -2.61
CA PHE A 18 30.94 -11.37 -2.41
C PHE A 18 29.52 -11.35 -1.79
N LEU A 19 28.61 -12.19 -2.30
CA LEU A 19 27.24 -12.29 -1.80
C LEU A 19 27.16 -12.87 -0.38
N LYS A 20 28.06 -13.80 -0.03
CA LYS A 20 28.16 -14.37 1.33
C LYS A 20 28.65 -13.33 2.36
N SER A 21 29.63 -12.50 1.98
CA SER A 21 30.12 -11.37 2.78
C SER A 21 29.03 -10.33 3.08
N LEU A 22 28.16 -10.03 2.11
CA LEU A 22 27.03 -9.12 2.29
C LEU A 22 25.97 -9.66 3.29
N ALA A 23 25.82 -10.98 3.38
CA ALA A 23 24.91 -11.61 4.35
C ALA A 23 25.44 -11.48 5.80
N ASP A 24 26.75 -11.52 5.99
CA ASP A 24 27.38 -11.41 7.32
C ASP A 24 27.32 -9.99 7.88
N ILE A 25 27.41 -8.97 7.02
CA ILE A 25 27.31 -7.56 7.40
C ILE A 25 25.90 -7.20 7.89
N ARG A 26 24.86 -7.83 7.35
CA ARG A 26 23.45 -7.58 7.73
C ARG A 26 23.06 -8.06 9.13
N ARG A 27 23.89 -8.83 9.81
CA ARG A 27 23.61 -9.36 11.15
C ARG A 27 23.79 -8.34 12.29
N HIS A 28 24.32 -7.15 12.00
CA HIS A 28 24.55 -6.10 13.00
C HIS A 28 23.67 -4.87 12.74
N LYS A 29 22.96 -4.41 13.78
CA LYS A 29 22.02 -3.28 13.77
C LYS A 29 22.74 -1.96 13.44
N PRO A 30 22.15 -1.04 12.65
CA PRO A 30 22.81 0.22 12.32
C PRO A 30 22.56 1.28 13.40
N SER A 31 23.65 1.89 13.88
CA SER A 31 23.65 3.23 14.48
C SER A 31 24.17 4.21 13.41
N THR A 32 23.64 5.43 13.42
CA THR A 32 23.78 6.45 12.38
C THR A 32 25.21 6.95 12.22
N ALA A 33 25.70 6.92 10.97
CA ALA A 33 26.98 7.46 10.44
C ALA A 33 28.22 6.54 10.20
N PRO A 34 28.45 5.36 10.83
CA PRO A 34 29.65 4.56 10.55
C PRO A 34 29.59 3.73 9.24
N GLY A 35 28.41 3.59 8.63
CA GLY A 35 28.13 2.56 7.62
C GLY A 35 29.03 2.60 6.39
N LEU A 36 29.29 3.79 5.82
CA LEU A 36 30.09 3.91 4.59
C LEU A 36 31.58 3.68 4.85
N ARG A 37 32.12 4.21 5.94
CA ARG A 37 33.53 4.00 6.31
C ARG A 37 33.80 2.55 6.66
N HIS A 38 32.90 1.94 7.44
CA HIS A 38 33.00 0.52 7.80
C HIS A 38 32.86 -0.41 6.58
N PHE A 39 31.98 -0.05 5.63
CA PHE A 39 31.85 -0.76 4.37
C PHE A 39 33.14 -0.70 3.53
N LEU A 40 33.72 0.50 3.37
CA LEU A 40 34.95 0.70 2.61
C LEU A 40 36.15 -0.02 3.27
N ASP A 41 36.23 -0.02 4.60
CA ASP A 41 37.29 -0.70 5.35
C ASP A 41 37.20 -2.24 5.22
N ARG A 42 35.99 -2.81 5.10
CA ARG A 42 35.80 -4.26 4.89
C ARG A 42 35.85 -4.71 3.43
N ALA A 43 35.41 -3.87 2.48
CA ALA A 43 35.43 -4.20 1.06
C ALA A 43 36.81 -3.98 0.42
N GLY A 44 37.61 -3.04 0.95
CA GLY A 44 38.92 -2.68 0.43
C GLY A 44 39.96 -3.82 0.36
N PRO A 45 40.03 -4.76 1.32
CA PRO A 45 40.88 -5.95 1.23
C PRO A 45 40.38 -6.98 0.20
N LEU A 46 39.06 -7.15 0.08
CA LEU A 46 38.45 -8.13 -0.83
C LEU A 46 38.60 -7.72 -2.32
N LEU A 47 38.52 -6.42 -2.60
CA LEU A 47 38.82 -5.88 -3.93
C LEU A 47 40.30 -5.99 -4.30
N ARG A 48 41.20 -6.03 -3.30
CA ARG A 48 42.64 -6.24 -3.51
C ARG A 48 42.99 -7.71 -3.77
N SER A 49 42.33 -8.65 -3.12
CA SER A 49 42.52 -10.09 -3.43
C SER A 49 42.05 -10.48 -4.83
N SER A 50 41.13 -9.72 -5.44
CA SER A 50 40.74 -9.90 -6.85
C SER A 50 41.70 -9.23 -7.85
N ALA A 51 42.69 -8.49 -7.36
CA ALA A 51 43.72 -7.84 -8.16
C ALA A 51 45.08 -8.56 -8.11
N GLU A 52 45.21 -9.63 -7.31
CA GLU A 52 46.41 -10.48 -7.29
C GLU A 52 46.54 -11.22 -8.63
N GLY A 53 47.55 -10.83 -9.42
CA GLY A 53 47.77 -11.30 -10.79
C GLY A 53 47.82 -10.19 -11.85
N LEU A 54 47.46 -8.96 -11.48
CA LEU A 54 47.67 -7.78 -12.34
C LEU A 54 49.09 -7.22 -12.12
N PRO A 55 49.77 -6.72 -13.18
CA PRO A 55 51.10 -6.13 -13.06
C PRO A 55 51.10 -5.01 -12.02
N GLU A 56 52.19 -4.90 -11.26
CA GLU A 56 52.36 -3.92 -10.19
C GLU A 56 52.09 -2.51 -10.75
N ALA A 57 51.03 -1.86 -10.25
CA ALA A 57 50.64 -0.55 -10.73
C ALA A 57 51.77 0.44 -10.42
N PRO A 58 52.13 1.34 -11.36
CA PRO A 58 53.15 2.36 -11.11
C PRO A 58 52.83 3.14 -9.83
N PRO A 59 53.85 3.68 -9.13
CA PRO A 59 53.68 4.34 -7.83
C PRO A 59 52.50 5.30 -7.88
N GLN A 60 51.45 4.98 -7.11
CA GLN A 60 50.22 5.76 -7.15
C GLN A 60 50.57 7.19 -6.68
N PRO A 61 50.24 8.23 -7.47
CA PRO A 61 50.39 9.60 -7.00
C PRO A 61 49.61 9.73 -5.69
N ALA A 62 50.17 10.49 -4.74
CA ALA A 62 49.58 10.78 -3.43
C ALA A 62 48.06 10.90 -3.56
N ARG A 63 47.30 10.12 -2.77
CA ARG A 63 45.84 10.01 -2.85
C ARG A 63 45.21 11.40 -2.99
N SER A 64 44.90 11.80 -4.22
CA SER A 64 44.18 13.04 -4.45
C SER A 64 42.83 12.90 -3.75
N PRO A 65 42.41 13.89 -2.93
CA PRO A 65 41.08 13.86 -2.36
C PRO A 65 40.07 13.66 -3.49
N LEU A 66 39.13 12.73 -3.29
CA LEU A 66 38.07 12.43 -4.25
C LEU A 66 37.43 13.75 -4.69
N ALA A 67 37.69 14.16 -5.94
CA ALA A 67 37.15 15.39 -6.46
C ALA A 67 35.62 15.30 -6.40
N PRO A 68 34.90 16.26 -5.78
CA PRO A 68 33.45 16.21 -5.64
C PRO A 68 32.74 15.98 -6.97
N ALA A 69 33.27 16.54 -8.07
CA ALA A 69 32.78 16.32 -9.43
C ALA A 69 32.83 14.85 -9.87
N ARG A 70 33.90 14.13 -9.51
CA ARG A 70 34.08 12.69 -9.81
C ARG A 70 33.10 11.84 -9.01
N LEU A 71 32.89 12.17 -7.74
CA LEU A 71 31.90 11.51 -6.89
C LEU A 71 30.48 11.72 -7.43
N LEU A 72 30.14 12.95 -7.83
CA LEU A 72 28.84 13.28 -8.42
C LEU A 72 28.61 12.56 -9.75
N GLN A 73 29.64 12.42 -10.60
CA GLN A 73 29.56 11.62 -11.81
C GLN A 73 29.24 10.15 -11.51
N VAL A 74 29.95 9.56 -10.54
CA VAL A 74 29.71 8.17 -10.13
C VAL A 74 28.29 8.00 -9.55
N LEU A 75 27.85 8.89 -8.67
CA LEU A 75 26.50 8.83 -8.10
C LEU A 75 25.41 9.02 -9.18
N SER A 76 25.66 9.88 -10.16
CA SER A 76 24.75 10.08 -11.30
C SER A 76 24.70 8.85 -12.21
N ALA A 77 25.84 8.23 -12.47
CA ALA A 77 25.94 7.00 -13.26
C ALA A 77 25.31 5.79 -12.56
N LEU A 78 25.30 5.75 -11.22
CA LEU A 78 24.63 4.71 -10.43
C LEU A 78 23.12 4.91 -10.30
N ARG A 79 22.60 6.11 -10.62
CA ARG A 79 21.17 6.43 -10.44
C ARG A 79 20.26 5.52 -11.25
N GLU A 80 20.58 5.30 -12.52
CA GLU A 80 19.76 4.49 -13.41
C GLU A 80 19.91 2.98 -13.13
N PRO A 81 21.12 2.42 -12.93
CA PRO A 81 21.29 1.05 -12.48
C PRO A 81 20.60 0.74 -11.14
N LEU A 82 20.62 1.67 -10.16
CA LEU A 82 19.93 1.47 -8.87
C LEU A 82 18.42 1.58 -8.99
N ARG A 83 17.89 2.33 -9.96
CA ARG A 83 16.45 2.36 -10.28
C ARG A 83 15.99 1.07 -10.94
N GLN A 84 16.84 0.48 -11.78
CA GLN A 84 16.54 -0.74 -12.52
C GLN A 84 16.88 -2.01 -11.76
N ALA A 85 17.72 -1.92 -10.72
CA ALA A 85 18.04 -3.05 -9.86
C ALA A 85 16.76 -3.56 -9.17
N PRO A 86 16.40 -4.84 -9.36
CA PRO A 86 15.28 -5.41 -8.65
C PRO A 86 15.55 -5.35 -7.14
N PRO A 87 14.54 -5.03 -6.32
CA PRO A 87 14.74 -4.90 -4.89
C PRO A 87 15.25 -6.24 -4.33
N LEU A 88 16.32 -6.18 -3.54
CA LEU A 88 17.03 -7.34 -2.98
C LEU A 88 16.15 -8.27 -2.10
N ARG A 89 14.94 -7.83 -1.75
CA ARG A 89 13.84 -8.60 -1.17
C ARG A 89 12.52 -7.98 -1.65
N PRO A 90 11.41 -8.74 -1.75
CA PRO A 90 10.09 -8.12 -1.88
C PRO A 90 9.93 -7.08 -0.77
N PRO A 91 9.43 -5.86 -1.09
CA PRO A 91 9.29 -4.82 -0.08
C PRO A 91 8.42 -5.34 1.06
N LEU A 92 8.83 -5.07 2.29
CA LEU A 92 8.06 -5.35 3.51
C LEU A 92 6.61 -4.89 3.29
N ASN A 93 5.65 -5.81 3.42
CA ASN A 93 4.23 -5.47 3.43
C ASN A 93 3.81 -5.31 4.88
N VAL A 94 3.64 -4.07 5.33
CA VAL A 94 3.32 -3.78 6.74
C VAL A 94 1.99 -4.39 7.16
N TRP A 95 1.04 -4.54 6.23
CA TRP A 95 -0.29 -5.12 6.48
C TRP A 95 -0.22 -6.62 6.72
N SER A 96 0.65 -7.31 5.99
CA SER A 96 0.92 -8.74 6.23
C SER A 96 1.58 -8.95 7.59
N VAL A 97 2.50 -8.08 7.99
CA VAL A 97 3.17 -8.14 9.30
C VAL A 97 2.21 -7.81 10.44
N ALA A 98 1.35 -6.81 10.26
CA ALA A 98 0.28 -6.46 11.20
C ALA A 98 -0.82 -7.52 11.30
N GLY A 99 -0.79 -8.55 10.43
CA GLY A 99 -1.70 -9.67 10.49
C GLY A 99 -3.12 -9.34 10.04
N LEU A 100 -3.30 -8.44 9.06
CA LEU A 100 -4.62 -8.15 8.46
C LEU A 100 -5.24 -9.41 7.85
N LYS A 101 -4.45 -10.20 7.12
CA LYS A 101 -4.91 -11.44 6.45
C LYS A 101 -6.22 -11.18 5.68
N ARG A 102 -7.25 -12.00 5.90
CA ARG A 102 -8.60 -11.85 5.33
C ARG A 102 -9.62 -11.45 6.40
N ASP A 103 -9.15 -10.92 7.53
CA ASP A 103 -10.01 -10.46 8.63
C ASP A 103 -10.76 -9.19 8.19
N GLU A 104 -12.07 -9.30 8.04
CA GLU A 104 -12.94 -8.22 7.53
C GLU A 104 -12.85 -6.97 8.40
N LEU A 105 -12.81 -7.11 9.74
CA LEU A 105 -12.75 -5.98 10.66
C LEU A 105 -11.42 -5.25 10.58
N ARG A 106 -10.30 -5.97 10.51
CA ARG A 106 -8.98 -5.34 10.36
C ARG A 106 -8.84 -4.61 9.03
N ASN A 107 -9.39 -5.18 7.96
CA ASN A 107 -9.38 -4.55 6.64
C ASN A 107 -10.32 -3.34 6.59
N ALA A 108 -11.50 -3.43 7.22
CA ALA A 108 -12.44 -2.32 7.38
C ALA A 108 -11.79 -1.17 8.15
N ALA A 109 -11.04 -1.46 9.23
CA ALA A 109 -10.34 -0.43 10.00
C ALA A 109 -9.27 0.31 9.19
N VAL A 110 -8.48 -0.39 8.37
CA VAL A 110 -7.50 0.26 7.49
C VAL A 110 -8.19 1.07 6.39
N LEU A 111 -9.28 0.56 5.82
CA LEU A 111 -10.06 1.29 4.83
C LEU A 111 -10.69 2.56 5.44
N ALA A 112 -11.32 2.45 6.61
CA ALA A 112 -11.88 3.57 7.34
C ALA A 112 -10.82 4.64 7.63
N TRP A 113 -9.61 4.23 8.04
CA TRP A 113 -8.48 5.16 8.21
C TRP A 113 -8.17 5.92 6.92
N PHE A 114 -8.15 5.27 5.76
CA PHE A 114 -7.94 5.96 4.47
C PHE A 114 -9.12 6.84 4.03
N LEU A 115 -10.34 6.49 4.42
CA LEU A 115 -11.56 7.24 4.09
C LEU A 115 -11.80 8.42 5.03
N ASP A 116 -11.07 8.55 6.13
CA ASP A 116 -11.20 9.66 7.07
C ASP A 116 -10.47 10.90 6.57
N PRO A 117 -11.16 12.00 6.19
CA PRO A 117 -10.50 13.22 5.73
C PRO A 117 -9.54 13.86 6.76
N HIS A 118 -9.74 13.54 8.04
CA HIS A 118 -8.92 13.98 9.17
C HIS A 118 -7.89 12.93 9.59
N GLY A 119 -7.82 11.82 8.87
CA GLY A 119 -6.93 10.71 9.13
C GLY A 119 -5.45 11.09 8.98
N SER A 120 -4.60 10.44 9.77
CA SER A 120 -3.15 10.66 9.78
C SER A 120 -2.42 10.17 8.52
N HIS A 121 -3.14 9.67 7.51
CA HIS A 121 -2.56 9.26 6.22
C HIS A 121 -2.16 10.46 5.34
N GLY A 122 -2.65 11.67 5.60
CA GLY A 122 -2.17 12.88 4.90
C GLY A 122 -2.63 13.01 3.45
N PHE A 123 -3.76 12.38 3.09
CA PHE A 123 -4.42 12.60 1.78
C PHE A 123 -5.59 13.59 1.86
N GLY A 124 -5.89 14.12 3.06
CA GLY A 124 -7.12 14.88 3.29
C GLY A 124 -8.33 14.10 2.80
N ALA A 125 -9.28 14.79 2.18
CA ALA A 125 -10.49 14.18 1.64
C ALA A 125 -10.31 13.36 0.34
N ALA A 126 -9.13 13.39 -0.29
CA ALA A 126 -8.96 12.91 -1.68
C ALA A 126 -9.33 11.42 -1.89
N VAL A 127 -9.10 10.57 -0.89
CA VAL A 127 -9.45 9.14 -0.99
C VAL A 127 -10.95 8.93 -0.82
N LEU A 128 -11.58 9.65 0.11
CA LEU A 128 -13.03 9.61 0.31
C LEU A 128 -13.77 10.17 -0.91
N GLU A 129 -13.29 11.28 -1.45
CA GLU A 129 -13.81 11.90 -2.67
C GLU A 129 -13.78 10.90 -3.84
N ALA A 130 -12.62 10.33 -4.14
CA ALA A 130 -12.48 9.33 -5.21
C ALA A 130 -13.34 8.07 -4.96
N PHE A 131 -13.55 7.68 -3.69
CA PHE A 131 -14.43 6.57 -3.34
C PHE A 131 -15.90 6.89 -3.61
N LEU A 132 -16.38 8.06 -3.18
CA LEU A 132 -17.77 8.48 -3.38
C LEU A 132 -18.08 8.76 -4.85
N GLU A 133 -17.13 9.34 -5.60
CA GLU A 133 -17.23 9.51 -7.06
C GLU A 133 -17.36 8.16 -7.76
N GLU A 134 -16.53 7.17 -7.39
CA GLU A 134 -16.60 5.84 -7.98
C GLU A 134 -17.93 5.15 -7.65
N VAL A 135 -18.43 5.29 -6.42
CA VAL A 135 -19.76 4.80 -6.01
C VAL A 135 -20.87 5.44 -6.84
N ALA A 136 -20.85 6.77 -7.00
CA ALA A 136 -21.84 7.50 -7.79
C ALA A 136 -21.78 7.11 -9.28
N ARG A 137 -20.59 6.85 -9.80
CA ARG A 137 -20.38 6.43 -11.20
C ARG A 137 -20.95 5.05 -11.50
N ILE A 138 -20.88 4.12 -10.55
CA ILE A 138 -21.32 2.72 -10.75
C ILE A 138 -22.74 2.44 -10.27
N THR A 139 -23.34 3.35 -9.51
CA THR A 139 -24.68 3.18 -8.92
C THR A 139 -25.68 4.14 -9.57
N PRO A 140 -26.64 3.62 -10.36
CA PRO A 140 -27.69 4.46 -10.93
C PRO A 140 -28.48 5.19 -9.84
N ASN A 141 -28.81 6.46 -10.08
CA ASN A 141 -29.58 7.31 -9.16
C ASN A 141 -28.95 7.49 -7.76
N TRP A 142 -27.63 7.36 -7.63
CA TRP A 142 -26.94 7.70 -6.39
C TRP A 142 -27.22 9.17 -6.02
N PRO A 143 -27.60 9.48 -4.77
CA PRO A 143 -27.85 10.86 -4.36
C PRO A 143 -26.58 11.70 -4.42
N ASP A 144 -26.74 12.97 -4.77
CA ASP A 144 -25.67 13.97 -4.56
C ASP A 144 -25.55 14.23 -3.05
N LEU A 145 -24.45 13.75 -2.47
CA LEU A 145 -24.23 13.80 -1.03
C LEU A 145 -23.76 15.18 -0.53
N GLY A 146 -23.59 16.19 -1.39
CA GLY A 146 -23.19 17.53 -0.98
C GLY A 146 -21.85 17.53 -0.24
N LEU A 147 -20.76 17.37 -1.00
CA LEU A 147 -19.44 16.99 -0.49
C LEU A 147 -18.69 18.15 0.24
N ASP A 148 -19.18 18.60 1.40
CA ASP A 148 -18.30 19.25 2.39
C ASP A 148 -17.60 18.17 3.22
N LEU A 149 -16.64 17.51 2.58
CA LEU A 149 -15.94 16.35 3.14
C LEU A 149 -15.09 16.70 4.37
N LEU A 150 -14.77 17.98 4.60
CA LEU A 150 -14.07 18.40 5.81
C LEU A 150 -14.94 18.33 7.06
N ARG A 151 -16.25 18.18 6.91
CA ARG A 151 -17.21 18.04 8.03
C ARG A 151 -17.72 16.61 8.18
N VAL A 152 -17.00 15.64 7.63
CA VAL A 152 -17.31 14.22 7.74
C VAL A 152 -16.62 13.61 8.97
N SER A 153 -17.32 12.69 9.64
CA SER A 153 -16.75 11.79 10.64
C SER A 153 -16.81 10.34 10.15
N VAL A 154 -15.72 9.59 10.35
CA VAL A 154 -15.63 8.17 10.01
C VAL A 154 -15.46 7.35 11.30
N GLN A 155 -16.27 6.30 11.45
CA GLN A 155 -16.24 5.40 12.59
C GLN A 155 -16.24 3.95 12.11
N THR A 156 -15.54 3.08 12.84
CA THR A 156 -15.54 1.64 12.62
C THR A 156 -16.33 0.95 13.70
N GLU A 157 -16.98 -0.16 13.38
CA GLU A 157 -17.70 -0.97 14.37
C GLU A 157 -18.76 -0.15 15.14
N GLU A 158 -19.49 0.71 14.43
CA GLU A 158 -20.52 1.57 15.03
C GLU A 158 -21.78 0.76 15.32
N TRP A 159 -22.47 1.09 16.42
CA TRP A 159 -23.80 0.62 16.77
C TRP A 159 -24.82 1.76 16.61
N PRO A 160 -25.39 1.96 15.41
CA PRO A 160 -26.21 3.13 15.12
C PRO A 160 -27.43 3.20 16.04
N LEU A 161 -27.72 4.40 16.55
CA LEU A 161 -28.84 4.67 17.45
C LEU A 161 -28.84 3.80 18.73
N GLY A 162 -27.68 3.28 19.14
CA GLY A 162 -27.55 2.40 20.30
C GLY A 162 -28.12 1.01 20.09
N SER A 163 -28.24 0.54 18.83
CA SER A 163 -28.63 -0.85 18.55
C SER A 163 -27.67 -1.82 19.23
N GLU A 164 -28.19 -2.88 19.87
CA GLU A 164 -27.36 -3.94 20.45
C GLU A 164 -27.06 -5.07 19.45
N THR A 165 -27.63 -5.01 18.24
CA THR A 165 -27.58 -6.13 17.26
C THR A 165 -27.15 -5.75 15.85
N ASP A 166 -27.22 -4.47 15.48
CA ASP A 166 -26.93 -4.00 14.12
C ASP A 166 -25.61 -3.22 14.07
N ARG A 167 -24.49 -3.92 14.29
CA ARG A 167 -23.16 -3.31 14.15
C ARG A 167 -22.84 -3.08 12.68
N VAL A 168 -22.40 -1.88 12.33
CA VAL A 168 -21.95 -1.51 10.98
C VAL A 168 -20.42 -1.50 10.95
N ASP A 169 -19.81 -2.07 9.89
CA ASP A 169 -18.36 -2.15 9.78
C ASP A 169 -17.69 -0.77 9.68
N ILE A 170 -18.22 0.10 8.80
CA ILE A 170 -17.79 1.49 8.67
C ILE A 170 -19.01 2.39 8.54
N ALA A 171 -19.06 3.45 9.33
CA ALA A 171 -20.05 4.51 9.22
C ALA A 171 -19.37 5.85 8.92
N ILE A 172 -19.97 6.58 7.98
CA ILE A 172 -19.51 7.88 7.51
C ILE A 172 -20.69 8.83 7.62
N ASP A 173 -20.58 9.80 8.51
CA ASP A 173 -21.59 10.83 8.70
C ASP A 173 -21.08 12.17 8.17
N GLY A 174 -21.81 12.75 7.22
CA GLY A 174 -21.59 14.09 6.72
C GLY A 174 -22.68 15.07 7.15
N PRO A 175 -22.64 16.32 6.66
CA PRO A 175 -23.65 17.33 6.98
C PRO A 175 -25.07 16.92 6.58
N ASP A 176 -25.24 16.39 5.36
CA ASP A 176 -26.55 16.08 4.79
C ASP A 176 -26.78 14.56 4.59
N PHE A 177 -25.84 13.71 5.01
CA PHE A 177 -25.93 12.27 4.80
C PHE A 177 -25.39 11.40 5.94
N THR A 178 -25.93 10.18 6.03
CA THR A 178 -25.36 9.04 6.75
C THR A 178 -25.10 7.94 5.72
N LEU A 179 -23.88 7.43 5.69
CA LEU A 179 -23.43 6.36 4.81
C LEU A 179 -22.86 5.21 5.63
N PHE A 180 -23.39 4.02 5.41
CA PHE A 180 -22.81 2.79 5.95
C PHE A 180 -22.08 2.01 4.87
N ILE A 181 -20.96 1.38 5.22
CA ILE A 181 -20.23 0.48 4.35
C ILE A 181 -20.18 -0.89 5.03
N GLU A 182 -20.74 -1.90 4.38
CA GLU A 182 -20.67 -3.29 4.78
C GLU A 182 -19.51 -3.96 4.04
N VAL A 183 -18.54 -4.54 4.76
CA VAL A 183 -17.28 -5.03 4.20
C VAL A 183 -17.25 -6.55 4.21
N LYS A 184 -17.20 -7.17 3.03
CA LYS A 184 -17.10 -8.62 2.85
C LYS A 184 -15.84 -9.04 2.09
N ILE A 185 -15.24 -10.16 2.49
CA ILE A 185 -14.06 -10.77 1.86
C ILE A 185 -14.34 -12.21 1.43
N ASP A 186 -14.96 -13.03 2.29
CA ASP A 186 -15.13 -14.47 2.04
C ASP A 186 -16.56 -14.85 1.64
N ALA A 187 -17.56 -14.34 2.38
CA ALA A 187 -18.96 -14.66 2.16
C ALA A 187 -19.77 -13.38 1.88
N PRO A 188 -20.60 -13.36 0.81
CA PRO A 188 -21.49 -12.24 0.57
C PRO A 188 -22.62 -12.20 1.59
N GLU A 189 -23.12 -10.99 1.83
CA GLU A 189 -24.22 -10.79 2.78
C GLU A 189 -25.60 -11.12 2.17
N GLY A 190 -26.52 -11.54 3.02
CA GLY A 190 -27.90 -11.81 2.63
C GLY A 190 -28.70 -10.53 2.29
N PRO A 191 -29.65 -10.59 1.33
CA PRO A 191 -30.43 -9.41 0.91
C PRO A 191 -31.28 -8.82 2.03
N GLU A 192 -31.72 -9.62 2.99
CA GLU A 192 -32.51 -9.19 4.15
C GLU A 192 -31.71 -8.30 5.10
N GLN A 193 -30.44 -8.63 5.33
CA GLN A 193 -29.55 -7.83 6.17
C GLN A 193 -29.21 -6.49 5.50
N LEU A 194 -28.96 -6.49 4.19
CA LEU A 194 -28.74 -5.24 3.45
C LEU A 194 -29.95 -4.30 3.51
N ARG A 195 -31.18 -4.83 3.44
CA ARG A 195 -32.40 -4.03 3.63
C ARG A 195 -32.49 -3.44 5.05
N ARG A 196 -32.16 -4.22 6.08
CA ARG A 196 -32.12 -3.73 7.46
C ARG A 196 -31.15 -2.57 7.62
N TYR A 197 -29.98 -2.64 7.01
CA TYR A 197 -29.01 -1.54 7.04
C TYR A 197 -29.49 -0.31 6.26
N SER A 198 -30.17 -0.47 5.13
CA SER A 198 -30.79 0.66 4.43
C SER A 198 -31.80 1.38 5.32
N ASP A 199 -32.66 0.63 6.01
CA ASP A 199 -33.64 1.22 6.92
C ASP A 199 -32.97 1.87 8.13
N LEU A 200 -31.89 1.27 8.66
CA LEU A 200 -31.11 1.85 9.75
C LEU A 200 -30.42 3.16 9.33
N ALA A 201 -29.81 3.20 8.15
CA ALA A 201 -29.16 4.40 7.60
C ALA A 201 -30.18 5.53 7.40
N ARG A 202 -31.36 5.23 6.84
CA ARG A 202 -32.45 6.21 6.68
C ARG A 202 -32.97 6.72 8.02
N ARG A 203 -33.16 5.84 9.01
CA ARG A 203 -33.58 6.22 10.36
C ARG A 203 -32.56 7.11 11.05
N LYS A 204 -31.27 6.74 11.00
CA LYS A 204 -30.19 7.55 11.57
C LYS A 204 -30.12 8.91 10.86
N ALA A 205 -30.14 8.95 9.54
CA ALA A 205 -30.16 10.20 8.78
C ALA A 205 -31.31 11.12 9.23
N HIS A 206 -32.54 10.60 9.26
CA HIS A 206 -33.72 11.35 9.69
C HIS A 206 -33.60 11.86 11.14
N ALA A 207 -33.13 11.02 12.07
CA ALA A 207 -32.95 11.40 13.48
C ALA A 207 -31.97 12.57 13.67
N PHE A 208 -30.98 12.71 12.78
CA PHE A 208 -30.01 13.80 12.78
C PHE A 208 -30.34 14.92 11.79
N GLY A 209 -31.54 14.94 11.20
CA GLY A 209 -31.97 15.99 10.26
C GLY A 209 -31.26 15.97 8.90
N ARG A 210 -30.64 14.84 8.54
CA ARG A 210 -29.90 14.64 7.29
C ARG A 210 -30.85 14.17 6.18
N LYS A 211 -30.54 14.54 4.93
CA LYS A 211 -31.37 14.24 3.75
C LYS A 211 -31.22 12.79 3.27
N HIS A 212 -30.03 12.23 3.40
CA HIS A 212 -29.69 10.96 2.76
C HIS A 212 -29.23 9.91 3.77
N GLY A 213 -29.83 8.72 3.71
CA GLY A 213 -29.36 7.51 4.39
C GLY A 213 -29.02 6.46 3.36
N CYS A 214 -27.74 6.12 3.24
CA CYS A 214 -27.19 5.31 2.16
C CYS A 214 -26.40 4.12 2.70
N VAL A 215 -26.32 3.06 1.89
CA VAL A 215 -25.51 1.88 2.19
C VAL A 215 -24.70 1.50 0.96
N VAL A 216 -23.42 1.23 1.18
CA VAL A 216 -22.49 0.66 0.21
C VAL A 216 -22.12 -0.74 0.67
N TYR A 217 -22.30 -1.72 -0.21
CA TYR A 217 -21.72 -3.05 -0.05
C TYR A 217 -20.35 -3.08 -0.73
N LEU A 218 -19.30 -3.39 0.03
CA LEU A 218 -17.94 -3.62 -0.47
C LEU A 218 -17.62 -5.12 -0.39
N GLY A 219 -17.46 -5.77 -1.55
CA GLY A 219 -17.16 -7.20 -1.60
C GLY A 219 -16.14 -7.59 -2.68
N PRO A 220 -15.73 -8.86 -2.77
CA PRO A 220 -14.91 -9.34 -3.88
C PRO A 220 -15.72 -9.39 -5.19
N ARG A 221 -17.04 -9.57 -5.10
CA ARG A 221 -18.01 -9.61 -6.20
C ARG A 221 -19.35 -9.06 -5.71
N PRO A 222 -20.25 -8.62 -6.61
CA PRO A 222 -21.61 -8.28 -6.26
C PRO A 222 -22.33 -9.44 -5.55
N PRO A 223 -23.24 -9.16 -4.60
CA PRO A 223 -24.14 -10.18 -4.06
C PRO A 223 -25.08 -10.68 -5.17
N ARG A 224 -25.69 -11.85 -5.00
CA ARG A 224 -26.53 -12.45 -6.07
C ARG A 224 -27.74 -11.59 -6.45
N LEU A 225 -28.34 -10.93 -5.47
CA LEU A 225 -29.53 -10.10 -5.63
C LEU A 225 -29.44 -8.89 -4.67
N PRO A 226 -28.60 -7.88 -4.97
CA PRO A 226 -28.56 -6.66 -4.17
C PRO A 226 -29.91 -5.94 -4.28
N PRO A 227 -30.45 -5.40 -3.17
CA PRO A 227 -31.52 -4.41 -3.26
C PRO A 227 -31.08 -3.22 -4.15
N PRO A 228 -31.98 -2.67 -4.98
CA PRO A 228 -31.62 -1.63 -5.97
C PRO A 228 -31.10 -0.33 -5.34
N GLU A 229 -31.41 -0.06 -4.08
CA GLU A 229 -30.92 1.10 -3.33
C GLU A 229 -29.48 0.95 -2.78
N ILE A 230 -28.91 -0.26 -2.83
CA ILE A 230 -27.57 -0.53 -2.31
C ILE A 230 -26.55 -0.26 -3.40
N ALA A 231 -25.61 0.65 -3.12
CA ALA A 231 -24.43 0.78 -3.96
C ALA A 231 -23.54 -0.46 -3.79
N VAL A 232 -23.11 -1.05 -4.91
CA VAL A 232 -22.21 -2.20 -4.89
C VAL A 232 -20.87 -1.79 -5.47
N ILE A 233 -19.84 -1.78 -4.62
CA ILE A 233 -18.45 -1.55 -5.00
C ILE A 233 -17.61 -2.80 -4.70
N THR A 234 -16.50 -2.98 -5.41
CA THR A 234 -15.62 -4.12 -5.20
C THR A 234 -14.26 -3.72 -4.65
N TRP A 235 -13.57 -4.68 -4.03
CA TRP A 235 -12.16 -4.53 -3.65
C TRP A 235 -11.25 -4.17 -4.84
N ARG A 236 -11.66 -4.48 -6.08
CA ARG A 236 -10.95 -4.04 -7.29
C ARG A 236 -11.02 -2.53 -7.48
N ASN A 237 -12.18 -1.92 -7.23
CA ASN A 237 -12.36 -0.48 -7.29
C ASN A 237 -11.52 0.21 -6.20
N VAL A 238 -11.56 -0.29 -4.96
CA VAL A 238 -10.74 0.21 -3.85
C VAL A 238 -9.24 0.11 -4.17
N ALA A 239 -8.79 -1.03 -4.69
CA ALA A 239 -7.40 -1.21 -5.10
C ALA A 239 -7.00 -0.23 -6.21
N ALA A 240 -7.90 0.09 -7.15
CA ALA A 240 -7.65 1.05 -8.22
C ALA A 240 -7.50 2.47 -7.68
N ILE A 241 -8.44 2.92 -6.82
CA ILE A 241 -8.40 4.23 -6.15
C ILE A 241 -7.06 4.43 -5.44
N LEU A 242 -6.68 3.48 -4.57
CA LEU A 242 -5.44 3.57 -3.79
C LEU A 242 -4.17 3.45 -4.65
N SER A 243 -4.23 2.72 -5.77
CA SER A 243 -3.10 2.60 -6.71
C SER A 243 -2.90 3.86 -7.56
N ALA A 244 -3.91 4.72 -7.68
CA ALA A 244 -3.84 5.95 -8.45
C ALA A 244 -3.21 7.12 -7.67
N LEU A 245 -3.05 6.98 -6.35
CA LEU A 245 -2.42 7.99 -5.51
C LEU A 245 -0.96 8.26 -5.92
N PRO A 246 -0.44 9.49 -5.74
CA PRO A 246 0.91 9.86 -6.16
C PRO A 246 1.97 9.10 -5.36
N ARG A 247 3.06 8.64 -5.99
CA ARG A 247 4.15 7.87 -5.33
C ARG A 247 5.27 8.77 -4.80
N ASN A 248 4.95 9.65 -3.86
CA ASN A 248 5.88 10.68 -3.39
C ASN A 248 6.21 10.64 -1.90
N ASN A 249 5.49 9.85 -1.09
CA ASN A 249 5.70 9.81 0.36
C ASN A 249 5.40 8.42 0.96
N THR A 250 5.61 8.30 2.29
CA THR A 250 5.37 7.06 3.05
C THR A 250 3.90 6.63 3.02
N SER A 251 2.96 7.56 3.19
CA SER A 251 1.52 7.28 3.14
C SER A 251 1.11 6.68 1.80
N SER A 252 1.69 7.16 0.70
CA SER A 252 1.48 6.60 -0.63
C SER A 252 2.03 5.18 -0.73
N SER A 253 3.20 4.91 -0.15
CA SER A 253 3.73 3.55 -0.08
C SER A 253 2.79 2.61 0.69
N LEU A 254 2.21 3.07 1.79
CA LEU A 254 1.22 2.33 2.59
C LEU A 254 -0.06 2.06 1.79
N ALA A 255 -0.60 3.07 1.10
CA ALA A 255 -1.78 2.92 0.24
C ALA A 255 -1.54 1.92 -0.89
N HIS A 256 -0.38 1.98 -1.57
CA HIS A 256 -0.01 1.01 -2.60
C HIS A 256 0.22 -0.40 -2.05
N GLN A 257 0.77 -0.52 -0.85
CA GLN A 257 0.87 -1.81 -0.16
C GLN A 257 -0.52 -2.37 0.17
N PHE A 258 -1.45 -1.53 0.60
CA PHE A 258 -2.82 -1.95 0.92
C PHE A 258 -3.58 -2.34 -0.35
N ALA A 259 -3.46 -1.54 -1.41
CA ALA A 259 -3.98 -1.87 -2.73
C ALA A 259 -3.48 -3.24 -3.23
N ARG A 260 -2.20 -3.57 -3.04
CA ARG A 260 -1.65 -4.90 -3.37
C ARG A 260 -2.16 -6.00 -2.43
N HIS A 261 -2.38 -5.68 -1.16
CA HIS A 261 -2.91 -6.61 -0.17
C HIS A 261 -4.33 -7.06 -0.54
N VAL A 262 -5.22 -6.11 -0.82
CA VAL A 262 -6.64 -6.40 -1.11
C VAL A 262 -6.86 -7.04 -2.49
N ARG A 263 -5.86 -7.01 -3.39
CA ARG A 263 -5.88 -7.79 -4.63
C ARG A 263 -5.95 -9.30 -4.41
N ALA A 264 -5.57 -9.80 -3.22
CA ALA A 264 -5.75 -11.21 -2.89
C ALA A 264 -7.22 -11.61 -2.63
N PHE A 265 -8.15 -10.65 -2.66
CA PHE A 265 -9.56 -10.90 -2.41
C PHE A 265 -10.35 -11.22 -3.69
N PHE A 266 -9.82 -10.96 -4.89
CA PHE A 266 -10.54 -11.07 -6.17
C PHE A 266 -9.67 -11.53 -7.35
#